data_AF-C6XU76-F1
#
_entry.id   AF-C6XU76-F1
#
_cell.length_a   1.000
_cell.length_b   1.000
_cell.length_c   1.000
_cell.angle_alpha   90.00
_cell.angle_beta   90.00
_cell.angle_gamma   90.00
#
_symmetry.space_group_name_H-M   'P 1'
#
loop_
_entity.id
_entity.type
_entity.pdbx_description
1 polymer ?
#
loop_
_entity_poly.entity_id
_entity_poly.type
_entity_poly.pdbx_seq_one_letter_code
_entity_poly.pdbx_strand_id
1 'polypeptide(L)'
;MKRIASLCLLFIVFMTACSNNAVLDQSAATAIVTAYLKLNPVYETGRLELGEIKFKSKNDKAELARYRELQDKGFVEMELQDQKKKFLSKDSSYVYLISLTDKSKPFVLKQEQNRATIKVIEYAPDEDRAVSLDKSSNKTAKVTVMLKKVKNAFTVFYKDKNTGSNFITKTYKLKYKKESGWAVTGE
;
A
#
# COMPACT_ATOMS: atom_id res chain seq x y z
N MET A 1 -4.64 -22.02 59.35
CA MET A 1 -4.07 -20.67 59.59
C MET A 1 -3.60 -20.09 58.25
N LYS A 2 -4.10 -18.89 57.89
CA LYS A 2 -3.59 -17.89 56.91
C LYS A 2 -3.21 -18.42 55.51
N ARG A 3 -4.10 -18.45 54.50
CA ARG A 3 -4.54 -17.32 53.62
C ARG A 3 -3.45 -16.27 53.35
N ILE A 4 -2.84 -16.31 52.16
CA ILE A 4 -2.34 -15.12 51.46
C ILE A 4 -2.68 -15.29 49.97
N ALA A 5 -3.71 -14.57 49.54
CA ALA A 5 -4.07 -14.40 48.15
C ALA A 5 -3.09 -13.43 47.50
N SER A 6 -2.47 -13.81 46.37
CA SER A 6 -1.72 -12.87 45.54
C SER A 6 -2.69 -12.07 44.68
N LEU A 7 -2.83 -10.80 45.04
CA LEU A 7 -3.60 -9.77 44.36
C LEU A 7 -2.79 -9.26 43.16
N CYS A 8 -3.08 -9.77 41.95
CA CYS A 8 -2.58 -9.17 40.71
C CYS A 8 -3.30 -7.84 40.47
N LEU A 9 -2.59 -6.75 40.70
CA LEU A 9 -3.02 -5.39 40.41
C LEU A 9 -2.93 -5.15 38.89
N LEU A 10 -4.05 -5.33 38.18
CA LEU A 10 -4.18 -4.93 36.77
C LEU A 10 -4.26 -3.40 36.70
N PHE A 11 -3.16 -2.75 36.34
CA PHE A 11 -3.16 -1.33 35.98
C PHE A 11 -3.80 -1.18 34.58
N ILE A 12 -5.12 -1.08 34.54
CA ILE A 12 -5.83 -0.66 33.33
C ILE A 12 -5.74 0.86 33.28
N VAL A 13 -4.79 1.39 32.52
CA VAL A 13 -4.77 2.80 32.15
C VAL A 13 -5.87 3.01 31.11
N PHE A 14 -7.09 3.25 31.59
CA PHE A 14 -8.13 3.87 30.76
C PHE A 14 -7.68 5.29 30.45
N MET A 15 -7.23 5.52 29.21
CA MET A 15 -7.16 6.85 28.64
C MET A 15 -8.60 7.36 28.50
N THR A 16 -9.13 7.99 29.55
CA THR A 16 -10.37 8.77 29.48
C THR A 16 -10.06 10.02 28.67
N ALA A 17 -10.37 9.98 27.37
CA ALA A 17 -10.42 11.17 26.55
C ALA A 17 -11.46 12.12 27.16
N CYS A 18 -10.95 13.22 27.73
CA CYS A 18 -11.71 14.22 28.46
C CYS A 18 -12.83 14.79 27.57
N SER A 19 -14.04 14.81 28.10
CA SER A 19 -15.29 15.23 27.48
C SER A 19 -15.40 16.76 27.37
N ASN A 20 -14.55 17.39 26.58
CA ASN A 20 -14.92 18.66 25.95
C ASN A 20 -15.45 18.34 24.55
N ASN A 21 -16.43 19.08 24.07
CA ASN A 21 -16.83 19.05 22.66
C ASN A 21 -15.57 19.41 21.83
N ALA A 22 -14.78 18.40 21.47
CA ALA A 22 -13.43 18.60 20.98
C ALA A 22 -13.54 19.40 19.68
N VAL A 23 -13.16 20.67 19.76
CA VAL A 23 -13.10 21.57 18.62
C VAL A 23 -12.20 20.89 17.62
N LEU A 24 -12.77 20.46 16.50
CA LEU A 24 -12.00 19.84 15.43
C LEU A 24 -11.22 20.98 14.75
N ASP A 25 -9.98 21.20 15.14
CA ASP A 25 -9.07 22.06 14.41
C ASP A 25 -8.30 21.26 13.35
N GLN A 26 -7.47 21.95 12.57
CA GLN A 26 -6.71 21.36 11.48
C GLN A 26 -5.67 20.34 11.98
N SER A 27 -5.06 20.59 13.15
CA SER A 27 -4.07 19.68 13.76
C SER A 27 -4.73 18.38 14.21
N ALA A 28 -5.86 18.48 14.93
CA ALA A 28 -6.66 17.34 15.36
C ALA A 28 -7.18 16.53 14.16
N ALA A 29 -7.69 17.20 13.12
CA ALA A 29 -8.12 16.54 11.90
C ALA A 29 -6.98 15.80 11.20
N THR A 30 -5.79 16.41 11.12
CA THR A 30 -4.59 15.81 10.54
C THR A 30 -4.15 14.57 11.32
N ALA A 31 -4.15 14.63 12.65
CA ALA A 31 -3.80 13.50 13.50
C ALA A 31 -4.76 12.33 13.31
N ILE A 32 -6.08 12.60 13.27
CA ILE A 32 -7.12 11.58 13.06
C ILE A 32 -6.94 10.89 11.71
N VAL A 33 -6.79 11.66 10.62
CA VAL A 33 -6.64 11.08 9.29
C VAL A 33 -5.30 10.35 9.12
N THR A 34 -4.22 10.88 9.70
CA THR A 34 -2.91 10.21 9.68
C THR A 34 -2.95 8.87 10.42
N ALA A 35 -3.60 8.82 11.59
CA ALA A 35 -3.79 7.56 12.32
C ALA A 35 -4.65 6.57 11.51
N TYR A 36 -5.70 7.05 10.85
CA TYR A 36 -6.53 6.22 9.97
C TYR A 36 -5.73 5.65 8.79
N LEU A 37 -4.90 6.47 8.13
CA LEU A 37 -4.07 6.07 6.98
C LEU A 37 -2.96 5.08 7.36
N LYS A 38 -2.42 5.14 8.58
CA LYS A 38 -1.46 4.14 9.09
C LYS A 38 -2.08 2.74 9.18
N LEU A 39 -3.36 2.67 9.56
CA LEU A 39 -4.11 1.41 9.63
C LEU A 39 -4.70 0.99 8.28
N ASN A 40 -4.98 1.96 7.41
CA ASN A 40 -5.59 1.78 6.10
C ASN A 40 -4.68 2.39 5.02
N PRO A 41 -3.52 1.77 4.75
CA PRO A 41 -2.57 2.31 3.78
C PRO A 41 -3.19 2.37 2.39
N VAL A 42 -2.92 3.45 1.67
CA VAL A 42 -3.38 3.66 0.31
C VAL A 42 -2.29 3.20 -0.66
N TYR A 43 -2.66 2.41 -1.65
CA TYR A 43 -1.74 1.89 -2.66
C TYR A 43 -2.46 1.65 -3.99
N GLU A 44 -1.70 1.60 -5.08
CA GLU A 44 -2.17 1.06 -6.36
C GLU A 44 -1.68 -0.37 -6.53
N THR A 45 -2.48 -1.17 -7.23
CA THR A 45 -2.19 -2.58 -7.46
C THR A 45 -1.78 -2.87 -8.90
N GLY A 46 -0.93 -3.87 -9.05
CA GLY A 46 -0.56 -4.46 -10.33
C GLY A 46 -0.74 -5.97 -10.28
N ARG A 47 -0.76 -6.57 -11.47
CA ARG A 47 -0.71 -8.03 -11.62
C ARG A 47 0.68 -8.43 -12.08
N LEU A 48 1.21 -9.46 -11.44
CA LEU A 48 2.47 -10.10 -11.77
C LEU A 48 2.17 -11.56 -12.11
N GLU A 49 2.57 -12.01 -13.28
CA GLU A 49 2.44 -13.42 -13.64
C GLU A 49 3.61 -14.21 -13.03
N LEU A 50 3.35 -15.43 -12.59
CA LEU A 50 4.30 -16.33 -11.92
C LEU A 50 4.23 -17.73 -12.54
N GLY A 51 5.19 -18.58 -12.20
CA GLY A 51 5.31 -19.92 -12.75
C GLY A 51 6.08 -19.91 -14.08
N GLU A 52 5.81 -20.89 -14.94
CA GLU A 52 6.46 -20.99 -16.24
C GLU A 52 5.92 -19.94 -17.22
N ILE A 53 6.78 -19.03 -17.64
CA ILE A 53 6.44 -17.93 -18.54
C ILE A 53 7.39 -17.96 -19.73
N LYS A 54 6.78 -17.93 -20.93
CA LYS A 54 7.50 -17.88 -22.20
C LYS A 54 7.63 -16.45 -22.68
N PHE A 55 8.86 -16.00 -22.90
CA PHE A 55 9.19 -14.71 -23.48
C PHE A 55 9.75 -14.87 -24.89
N LYS A 56 9.31 -14.00 -25.80
CA LYS A 56 9.89 -13.79 -27.12
C LYS A 56 10.84 -12.60 -27.07
N SER A 57 12.05 -12.80 -27.60
CA SER A 57 13.15 -11.84 -27.54
C SER A 57 12.82 -10.44 -28.10
N LYS A 58 11.90 -10.35 -29.07
CA LYS A 58 11.48 -9.07 -29.65
C LYS A 58 10.24 -8.51 -28.99
N ASN A 59 9.16 -9.29 -28.98
CA ASN A 59 7.84 -8.79 -28.59
C ASN A 59 7.75 -8.55 -27.09
N ASP A 60 8.44 -9.37 -26.30
CA ASP A 60 8.31 -9.37 -24.84
C ASP A 60 9.56 -8.79 -24.17
N LYS A 61 10.43 -8.10 -24.93
CA LYS A 61 11.69 -7.52 -24.44
C LYS A 61 11.46 -6.59 -23.24
N ALA A 62 10.46 -5.72 -23.33
CA ALA A 62 10.15 -4.76 -22.28
C ALA A 62 9.62 -5.45 -21.01
N GLU A 63 8.83 -6.50 -21.16
CA GLU A 63 8.31 -7.25 -20.02
C GLU A 63 9.41 -8.08 -19.34
N LEU A 64 10.22 -8.79 -20.14
CA LEU A 64 11.38 -9.53 -19.65
C LEU A 64 12.35 -8.62 -18.89
N ALA A 65 12.59 -7.40 -19.38
CA ALA A 65 13.44 -6.42 -18.70
C ALA A 65 12.92 -6.05 -17.30
N ARG A 66 11.59 -5.93 -17.11
CA ARG A 66 11.00 -5.65 -15.80
C ARG A 66 11.24 -6.79 -14.81
N TYR A 67 11.10 -8.04 -15.26
CA TYR A 67 11.39 -9.20 -14.41
C TYR A 67 12.87 -9.29 -14.05
N ARG A 68 13.77 -9.00 -15.00
CA ARG A 68 15.21 -8.91 -14.73
C ARG A 68 15.54 -7.85 -13.70
N GLU A 69 14.92 -6.67 -13.80
CA GLU A 69 15.11 -5.62 -12.79
C GLU A 69 14.66 -6.06 -11.39
N LEU A 70 13.54 -6.80 -11.28
CA LEU A 70 13.10 -7.36 -10.01
C LEU A 70 14.06 -8.45 -9.50
N GLN A 71 14.61 -9.26 -10.39
CA GLN A 71 15.60 -10.29 -10.05
C GLN A 71 16.89 -9.67 -9.53
N ASP A 72 17.42 -8.66 -10.21
CA ASP A 72 18.64 -7.95 -9.81
C ASP A 72 18.47 -7.30 -8.42
N LYS A 73 17.24 -6.85 -8.11
CA LYS A 73 16.87 -6.30 -6.79
C LYS A 73 16.52 -7.37 -5.74
N GLY A 74 16.51 -8.65 -6.12
CA GLY A 74 16.25 -9.80 -5.26
C GLY A 74 14.78 -9.99 -4.85
N PHE A 75 13.82 -9.46 -5.60
CA PHE A 75 12.38 -9.62 -5.34
C PHE A 75 11.77 -10.82 -6.07
N VAL A 76 12.38 -11.23 -7.18
CA VAL A 76 11.94 -12.35 -8.00
C VAL A 76 13.13 -13.25 -8.29
N GLU A 77 12.90 -14.55 -8.37
CA GLU A 77 13.84 -15.49 -8.97
C GLU A 77 13.36 -15.86 -10.36
N MET A 78 14.31 -15.98 -11.30
CA MET A 78 14.03 -16.42 -12.66
C MET A 78 14.99 -17.55 -13.04
N GLU A 79 14.46 -18.74 -13.17
CA GLU A 79 15.22 -19.93 -13.57
C GLU A 79 14.93 -20.25 -15.05
N LEU A 80 15.97 -20.34 -15.88
CA LEU A 80 15.82 -20.69 -17.30
C LEU A 80 15.52 -22.18 -17.42
N GLN A 81 14.32 -22.52 -17.90
CA GLN A 81 13.90 -23.91 -18.12
C GLN A 81 14.19 -24.38 -19.55
N ASP A 82 13.91 -23.53 -20.55
CA ASP A 82 14.13 -23.85 -21.96
C ASP A 82 14.55 -22.61 -22.75
N GLN A 83 15.39 -22.82 -23.77
CA GLN A 83 15.83 -21.80 -24.70
C GLN A 83 15.81 -22.34 -26.14
N LYS A 84 14.87 -21.82 -26.94
CA LYS A 84 14.81 -22.10 -28.36
C LYS A 84 15.38 -20.93 -29.16
N LYS A 85 16.65 -21.07 -29.56
CA LYS A 85 17.31 -20.16 -30.49
C LYS A 85 16.85 -20.50 -31.92
N LYS A 86 16.21 -19.57 -32.61
CA LYS A 86 15.88 -19.75 -34.03
C LYS A 86 17.06 -19.27 -34.88
N PHE A 87 17.79 -20.19 -35.50
CA PHE A 87 18.99 -19.90 -36.30
C PHE A 87 18.73 -18.93 -37.48
N LEU A 88 17.52 -18.96 -38.06
CA LEU A 88 17.12 -18.13 -39.20
C LEU A 88 16.16 -16.98 -38.84
N SER A 89 15.71 -16.89 -37.59
CA SER A 89 14.75 -15.87 -37.16
C SER A 89 15.34 -15.03 -36.03
N LYS A 90 15.21 -13.71 -36.16
CA LYS A 90 15.64 -12.75 -35.13
C LYS A 90 14.80 -12.82 -33.84
N ASP A 91 13.82 -13.72 -33.74
CA ASP A 91 12.97 -13.86 -32.56
C ASP A 91 13.16 -15.22 -31.88
N SER A 92 14.08 -15.26 -30.91
CA SER A 92 14.31 -16.43 -30.04
C SER A 92 13.30 -16.45 -28.91
N SER A 93 13.02 -17.63 -28.35
CA SER A 93 12.11 -17.77 -27.20
C SER A 93 12.79 -18.42 -26.01
N TYR A 94 12.45 -17.93 -24.83
CA TYR A 94 12.95 -18.38 -23.53
C TYR A 94 11.77 -18.74 -22.64
N VAL A 95 11.87 -19.84 -21.90
CA VAL A 95 10.91 -20.21 -20.87
C VAL A 95 11.61 -20.07 -19.53
N TYR A 96 11.06 -19.20 -18.67
CA TYR A 96 11.55 -19.02 -17.30
C TYR A 96 10.51 -19.53 -16.31
N LEU A 97 10.96 -20.21 -15.27
CA LEU A 97 10.18 -20.39 -14.04
C LEU A 97 10.40 -19.16 -13.17
N ILE A 98 9.33 -18.42 -12.90
CA ILE A 98 9.35 -17.15 -12.16
C ILE A 98 8.67 -17.34 -10.80
N SER A 99 9.39 -17.03 -9.72
CA SER A 99 8.91 -17.13 -8.34
C SER A 99 9.17 -15.85 -7.55
N LEU A 100 8.36 -15.60 -6.52
CA LEU A 100 8.56 -14.49 -5.60
C LEU A 100 9.52 -14.91 -4.48
N THR A 101 10.46 -14.03 -4.15
CA THR A 101 11.33 -14.22 -2.97
C THR A 101 10.65 -13.75 -1.70
N ASP A 102 11.24 -14.09 -0.56
CA ASP A 102 10.81 -13.60 0.76
C ASP A 102 10.78 -12.07 0.88
N LYS A 103 11.66 -11.38 0.15
CA LYS A 103 11.73 -9.92 0.11
C LYS A 103 10.46 -9.27 -0.46
N SER A 104 9.70 -10.03 -1.24
CA SER A 104 8.47 -9.56 -1.89
C SER A 104 7.24 -9.60 -0.99
N LYS A 105 7.27 -10.34 0.12
CA LYS A 105 6.13 -10.52 1.04
C LYS A 105 5.39 -9.21 1.40
N PRO A 106 6.05 -8.08 1.73
CA PRO A 106 5.35 -6.84 2.11
C PRO A 106 4.50 -6.21 1.00
N PHE A 107 4.80 -6.56 -0.26
CA PHE A 107 4.16 -6.01 -1.44
C PHE A 107 3.08 -6.92 -2.01
N VAL A 108 3.02 -8.20 -1.62
CA VAL A 108 2.03 -9.16 -2.09
C VAL A 108 0.73 -8.99 -1.31
N LEU A 109 -0.37 -8.79 -2.02
CA LEU A 109 -1.71 -8.67 -1.46
C LEU A 109 -2.50 -9.97 -1.57
N LYS A 110 -2.32 -10.66 -2.69
CA LYS A 110 -2.99 -11.94 -2.98
C LYS A 110 -2.10 -12.76 -3.89
N GLN A 111 -2.00 -14.05 -3.59
CA GLN A 111 -1.30 -15.02 -4.44
C GLN A 111 -2.30 -16.07 -4.94
N GLU A 112 -2.24 -16.33 -6.23
CA GLU A 112 -3.00 -17.36 -6.93
C GLU A 112 -2.00 -18.31 -7.61
N GLN A 113 -2.50 -19.35 -8.28
CA GLN A 113 -1.65 -20.42 -8.81
C GLN A 113 -0.52 -19.93 -9.74
N ASN A 114 -0.84 -19.03 -10.68
CA ASN A 114 0.11 -18.52 -11.69
C ASN A 114 0.22 -16.99 -11.67
N ARG A 115 -0.25 -16.32 -10.62
CA ARG A 115 -0.19 -14.86 -10.54
C ARG A 115 -0.23 -14.34 -9.11
N ALA A 116 0.29 -13.13 -8.93
CA ALA A 116 0.17 -12.36 -7.71
C ALA A 116 -0.42 -10.98 -7.99
N THR A 117 -1.27 -10.51 -7.08
CA THR A 117 -1.66 -9.11 -6.99
C THR A 117 -0.71 -8.43 -6.01
N ILE A 118 -0.06 -7.37 -6.47
CA ILE A 118 1.03 -6.70 -5.76
C ILE A 118 0.79 -5.19 -5.66
N LYS A 119 1.37 -4.56 -4.63
CA LYS A 119 1.44 -3.10 -4.50
C LYS A 119 2.51 -2.55 -5.45
N VAL A 120 2.13 -1.71 -6.41
CA VAL A 120 3.06 -1.11 -7.39
C VAL A 120 3.41 0.34 -7.10
N ILE A 121 2.55 1.03 -6.35
CA ILE A 121 2.75 2.39 -5.83
C ILE A 121 2.13 2.43 -4.44
N GLU A 122 2.82 3.04 -3.50
CA GLU A 122 2.30 3.34 -2.16
C GLU A 122 2.11 4.84 -2.01
N TYR A 123 1.25 5.24 -1.09
CA TYR A 123 0.93 6.66 -0.86
C TYR A 123 1.22 7.03 0.58
N ALA A 124 1.99 8.09 0.77
CA ALA A 124 2.31 8.65 2.07
C ALA A 124 1.70 10.07 2.22
N PRO A 125 1.25 10.47 3.41
CA PRO A 125 0.86 11.85 3.68
C PRO A 125 1.98 12.82 3.29
N ASP A 126 1.62 13.93 2.66
CA ASP A 126 2.54 15.04 2.44
C ASP A 126 2.67 15.84 3.75
N GLU A 127 3.71 15.55 4.55
CA GLU A 127 3.96 16.22 5.84
C GLU A 127 4.19 17.74 5.69
N ASP A 128 4.62 18.18 4.51
CA ASP A 128 4.93 19.59 4.22
C ASP A 128 3.68 20.42 3.86
N ARG A 129 2.54 19.77 3.61
CA ARG A 129 1.31 20.44 3.18
C ARG A 129 0.19 20.29 4.18
N ALA A 130 -0.38 21.44 4.53
CA ALA A 130 -1.50 21.52 5.45
C ALA A 130 -2.75 20.83 4.85
N VAL A 131 -3.40 20.00 5.65
CA VAL A 131 -4.63 19.30 5.30
C VAL A 131 -5.78 20.30 5.21
N SER A 132 -6.61 20.27 4.15
CA SER A 132 -7.77 21.16 4.08
C SER A 132 -8.91 20.61 4.94
N LEU A 133 -9.46 21.44 5.83
CA LEU A 133 -10.57 21.10 6.72
C LEU A 133 -11.80 21.93 6.37
N ASP A 134 -12.86 21.25 5.94
CA ASP A 134 -14.18 21.83 5.68
C ASP A 134 -15.18 21.31 6.74
N LYS A 135 -15.65 22.21 7.61
CA LYS A 135 -16.66 21.88 8.63
C LYS A 135 -18.05 22.04 8.05
N SER A 136 -18.66 20.93 7.67
CA SER A 136 -20.05 20.94 7.18
C SER A 136 -21.07 21.13 8.31
N SER A 137 -20.76 20.70 9.54
CA SER A 137 -21.59 20.96 10.74
C SER A 137 -20.76 20.85 12.03
N ASN A 138 -21.40 21.01 13.19
CA ASN A 138 -20.77 20.77 14.49
C ASN A 138 -20.42 19.29 14.76
N LYS A 139 -20.94 18.35 13.95
CA LYS A 139 -20.72 16.90 14.12
C LYS A 139 -20.14 16.22 12.88
N THR A 140 -19.96 16.97 11.79
CA THR A 140 -19.46 16.43 10.51
C THR A 140 -18.44 17.36 9.90
N ALA A 141 -17.36 16.80 9.37
CA ALA A 141 -16.34 17.54 8.66
C ALA A 141 -15.79 16.70 7.50
N LYS A 142 -15.23 17.38 6.51
CA LYS A 142 -14.47 16.80 5.41
C LYS A 142 -13.02 17.24 5.53
N VAL A 143 -12.13 16.30 5.34
CA VAL A 143 -10.69 16.50 5.49
C VAL A 143 -10.03 16.04 4.20
N THR A 144 -9.48 16.97 3.44
CA THR A 144 -8.79 16.67 2.18
C THR A 144 -7.29 16.66 2.40
N VAL A 145 -6.70 15.48 2.22
CA VAL A 145 -5.25 15.25 2.32
C VAL A 145 -4.63 15.09 0.95
N MET A 146 -3.41 15.61 0.80
CA MET A 146 -2.55 15.31 -0.32
C MET A 146 -1.65 14.14 0.04
N LEU A 147 -1.61 13.13 -0.83
CA LEU A 147 -0.77 11.94 -0.66
C LEU A 147 0.26 11.87 -1.78
N LYS A 148 1.54 11.85 -1.42
CA LYS A 148 2.67 11.71 -2.36
C LYS A 148 2.78 10.25 -2.82
N LYS A 149 3.03 10.03 -4.12
CA LYS A 149 3.35 8.72 -4.68
C LYS A 149 4.75 8.31 -4.21
N VAL A 150 4.83 7.16 -3.55
CA VAL A 150 6.07 6.51 -3.14
C VAL A 150 6.30 5.33 -4.07
N LYS A 151 7.37 5.42 -4.88
CA LYS A 151 7.78 4.33 -5.78
C LYS A 151 8.40 3.21 -4.95
N ASN A 152 8.14 1.98 -5.36
CA ASN A 152 8.71 0.77 -4.77
C ASN A 152 9.35 -0.10 -5.87
N ALA A 153 9.84 -1.28 -5.49
CA ALA A 153 10.50 -2.18 -6.45
C ALA A 153 9.59 -2.60 -7.61
N PHE A 154 8.28 -2.75 -7.34
CA PHE A 154 7.28 -3.20 -8.30
C PHE A 154 6.69 -2.07 -9.14
N THR A 155 7.11 -0.82 -8.94
CA THR A 155 6.71 0.31 -9.79
C THR A 155 7.03 0.09 -11.28
N VAL A 156 7.95 -0.81 -11.61
CA VAL A 156 8.22 -1.21 -13.01
C VAL A 156 7.00 -1.83 -13.72
N PHE A 157 6.02 -2.34 -12.95
CA PHE A 157 4.73 -2.85 -13.44
C PHE A 157 3.59 -1.82 -13.35
N TYR A 158 3.87 -0.61 -12.84
CA TYR A 158 2.89 0.45 -12.78
C TYR A 158 2.56 0.96 -14.19
N LYS A 159 1.27 0.96 -14.51
CA LYS A 159 0.75 1.62 -15.70
C LYS A 159 0.27 3.00 -15.28
N ASP A 160 1.08 4.03 -15.52
CA ASP A 160 0.68 5.40 -15.22
C ASP A 160 -0.63 5.72 -15.95
N LYS A 161 -1.60 6.26 -15.21
CA LYS A 161 -2.88 6.71 -15.72
C LYS A 161 -2.77 8.04 -16.49
N ASN A 162 -1.54 8.44 -16.86
CA ASN A 162 -1.21 9.68 -17.56
C ASN A 162 -1.78 10.93 -16.86
N THR A 163 -1.70 10.93 -15.53
CA THR A 163 -2.21 12.06 -14.72
C THR A 163 -1.23 13.22 -14.65
N GLY A 164 0.01 13.04 -15.10
CA GLY A 164 1.09 14.04 -14.98
C GLY A 164 1.44 14.42 -13.53
N SER A 165 0.86 13.74 -12.53
CA SER A 165 0.95 14.10 -11.12
C SER A 165 1.71 13.05 -10.31
N ASN A 166 2.56 13.53 -9.42
CA ASN A 166 3.27 12.73 -8.41
C ASN A 166 2.51 12.61 -7.08
N PHE A 167 1.27 13.10 -7.02
CA PHE A 167 0.42 13.04 -5.84
C PHE A 167 -1.04 12.76 -6.22
N ILE A 168 -1.83 12.35 -5.24
CA ILE A 168 -3.29 12.30 -5.31
C ILE A 168 -3.88 13.11 -4.16
N THR A 169 -5.11 13.56 -4.34
CA THR A 169 -5.90 14.17 -3.25
C THR A 169 -7.02 13.22 -2.86
N LYS A 170 -7.15 12.91 -1.57
CA LYS A 170 -8.27 12.13 -1.03
C LYS A 170 -9.01 12.95 0.01
N THR A 171 -10.32 12.85 0.02
CA THR A 171 -11.18 13.52 0.99
C THR A 171 -11.77 12.47 1.90
N TYR A 172 -11.71 12.70 3.21
CA TYR A 172 -12.24 11.81 4.23
C TYR A 172 -13.36 12.51 5.02
N LYS A 173 -14.44 11.78 5.29
CA LYS A 173 -15.58 12.26 6.07
C LYS A 173 -15.40 11.89 7.54
N LEU A 174 -15.27 12.90 8.39
CA LEU A 174 -15.20 12.75 9.83
C LEU A 174 -16.59 12.95 10.45
N LYS A 175 -16.96 12.09 11.40
CA LYS A 175 -18.16 12.26 12.22
C LYS A 175 -17.80 12.20 13.70
N TYR A 176 -18.38 13.11 14.47
CA TYR A 176 -18.30 13.11 15.93
C TYR A 176 -19.33 12.16 16.53
N LYS A 177 -18.88 11.23 17.37
CA LYS A 177 -19.73 10.40 18.22
C LYS A 177 -19.48 10.77 19.68
N LYS A 178 -20.54 10.92 20.47
CA LYS A 178 -20.42 11.34 21.88
C LYS A 178 -19.54 10.41 22.72
N GLU A 179 -19.54 9.12 22.42
CA GLU A 179 -18.83 8.09 23.18
C GLU A 179 -17.37 7.90 22.73
N SER A 180 -17.08 8.06 21.43
CA SER A 180 -15.78 7.71 20.85
C SER A 180 -15.03 8.90 20.22
N GLY A 181 -15.57 10.11 20.28
CA GLY A 181 -14.99 11.30 19.65
C GLY A 181 -15.13 11.34 18.13
N TRP A 182 -14.27 12.12 17.48
CA TRP A 182 -14.21 12.24 16.02
C TRP A 182 -13.54 11.01 15.39
N ALA A 183 -14.16 10.45 14.35
CA ALA A 183 -13.60 9.33 13.61
C ALA A 183 -13.87 9.44 12.11
N VAL A 184 -13.01 8.84 11.29
CA VAL A 184 -13.23 8.67 9.85
C VAL A 184 -14.37 7.67 9.64
N THR A 185 -15.35 8.05 8.83
CA THR A 185 -16.54 7.23 8.54
C THR A 185 -16.69 6.89 7.05
N GLY A 186 -15.84 7.46 6.21
CA GLY A 186 -15.80 7.17 4.78
C GLY A 186 -14.79 8.04 4.05
N GLU A 187 -14.52 7.64 2.82
CA GLU A 187 -13.86 8.43 1.77
C GLU A 187 -14.95 9.07 0.89
#